data_AF-A0A411NPX1-F1
#
_entry.id   AF-A0A411NPX1-F1
#
_cell.length_a   1.000
_cell.length_b   1.000
_cell.length_c   1.000
_cell.angle_alpha   90.00
_cell.angle_beta   90.00
_cell.angle_gamma   90.00
#
_symmetry.space_group_name_H-M   'P 1'
#
loop_
_entity.id
_entity.type
_entity.pdbx_description
1 polymer ?
#
loop_
_entity_poly.entity_id
_entity_poly.type
_entity_poly.pdbx_seq_one_letter_code
_entity_poly.pdbx_strand_id
1 'polypeptide(L)' 'SGFTQSDVAYWAYNGTGLYDGKGKVEDLRLLATLYPETIHIVARKDANIKSVADL' A
#
# COMPACT_ATOMS: atom_id res chain seq x y z
N SER A 1 7.12 -4.49 -15.01
CA SER A 1 5.76 -4.10 -14.59
C SER A 1 5.57 -2.61 -14.85
N GLY A 2 4.43 -2.16 -15.37
CA GLY A 2 4.08 -0.74 -15.55
C GLY A 2 3.07 -0.21 -14.53
N PHE A 3 2.67 -1.05 -13.57
CA PHE A 3 1.74 -0.71 -12.49
C PHE A 3 2.35 -1.05 -11.13
N THR A 4 1.97 -0.28 -10.12
CA THR A 4 2.36 -0.44 -8.73
C THR A 4 1.26 0.11 -7.84
N GLN A 5 1.14 -0.41 -6.63
CA GLN A 5 0.36 0.27 -5.58
C GLN A 5 1.03 1.61 -5.23
N SER A 6 0.22 2.57 -4.82
CA SER A 6 0.65 3.95 -4.57
C SER A 6 1.64 4.05 -3.40
N ASP A 7 1.43 3.25 -2.36
CA ASP A 7 2.31 3.13 -1.19
C ASP A 7 3.68 2.55 -1.55
N VAL A 8 3.73 1.50 -2.36
CA VAL A 8 4.98 0.89 -2.84
C VAL A 8 5.77 1.88 -3.70
N ALA A 9 5.11 2.63 -4.59
CA ALA A 9 5.75 3.69 -5.36
C ALA A 9 6.31 4.79 -4.45
N TYR A 10 5.53 5.20 -3.45
CA TYR A 10 5.94 6.21 -2.48
C TYR A 10 7.16 5.76 -1.66
N TRP A 11 7.15 4.53 -1.17
CA TRP A 11 8.27 3.93 -0.44
C TRP A 11 9.52 3.79 -1.28
N ALA A 12 9.39 3.34 -2.54
CA ALA A 12 10.50 3.24 -3.47
C ALA A 12 11.15 4.60 -3.74
N TYR A 13 10.34 5.63 -3.99
CA TYR A 13 10.85 6.96 -4.27
C TYR A 13 11.50 7.62 -3.04
N ASN A 14 10.94 7.41 -1.84
CA ASN A 14 11.44 8.02 -0.62
C ASN A 14 12.49 7.16 0.11
N GLY A 15 12.68 5.91 -0.28
CA GLY A 15 13.59 4.96 0.40
C GLY A 15 13.12 4.61 1.81
N THR A 16 11.81 4.49 2.00
CA THR A 16 11.18 4.20 3.30
C THR A 16 10.40 2.89 3.24
N GLY A 17 9.80 2.46 4.36
CA GLY A 17 8.97 1.25 4.39
C GLY A 17 9.73 0.03 3.86
N LEU A 18 9.19 -0.62 2.83
CA LEU A 18 9.81 -1.80 2.20
C LEU A 18 11.18 -1.52 1.53
N TYR A 19 11.54 -0.26 1.32
CA TYR A 19 12.78 0.21 0.72
C TYR A 19 13.81 0.75 1.72
N ASP A 20 13.53 0.63 3.02
CA ASP A 20 14.52 0.98 4.05
C ASP A 20 15.81 0.14 3.89
N GLY A 21 16.96 0.79 3.94
CA GLY A 21 18.28 0.19 3.70
C GLY A 21 18.56 -0.23 2.24
N LYS A 22 17.62 -0.07 1.30
CA LYS A 22 17.77 -0.49 -0.10
C LYS A 22 18.09 0.64 -1.08
N GLY A 23 18.11 1.89 -0.60
CA GLY A 23 18.32 3.08 -1.42
C GLY A 23 17.05 3.54 -2.14
N LYS A 24 17.01 4.82 -2.50
CA LYS A 24 15.87 5.44 -3.19
C LYS A 24 15.88 5.13 -4.68
N VAL A 25 14.70 5.00 -5.28
CA VAL A 25 14.52 4.89 -6.73
C VAL A 25 14.16 6.27 -7.30
N GLU A 26 15.16 7.14 -7.42
CA GLU A 26 14.95 8.57 -7.75
C GLU A 26 14.51 8.80 -9.21
N ASP A 27 14.79 7.84 -10.10
CA ASP A 27 14.38 7.89 -11.51
C ASP A 27 12.93 7.43 -11.74
N LEU A 28 12.19 7.07 -10.68
CA LEU A 28 10.79 6.68 -10.79
C LEU A 28 9.93 7.86 -11.30
N ARG A 29 9.10 7.61 -12.31
CA ARG A 29 8.15 8.60 -12.88
C ARG A 29 6.75 8.03 -12.92
N LEU A 30 5.76 8.84 -12.53
CA LEU A 30 4.35 8.50 -12.54
C LEU A 30 3.69 9.11 -13.79
N LEU A 31 2.92 8.29 -14.52
CA LEU A 31 2.18 8.74 -15.71
C LEU A 31 0.76 9.20 -15.36
N ALA A 32 0.03 8.41 -14.57
CA ALA A 32 -1.32 8.72 -14.12
C ALA A 32 -1.69 7.91 -12.87
N THR A 33 -2.62 8.42 -12.08
CA THR A 33 -3.36 7.64 -11.08
C THR A 33 -4.59 7.03 -11.74
N LEU A 34 -4.87 5.76 -11.47
CA LEU A 34 -5.98 5.05 -12.14
C LEU A 34 -7.28 5.11 -11.35
N TYR A 35 -7.21 4.77 -10.06
CA TYR A 35 -8.35 4.73 -9.15
C TYR A 35 -7.87 4.82 -7.70
N PRO A 36 -8.73 5.27 -6.76
CA PRO A 36 -8.42 5.24 -5.33
C PRO A 36 -8.30 3.81 -4.79
N GLU A 37 -7.42 3.61 -3.81
CA GLU A 37 -7.31 2.35 -3.09
C GLU A 37 -8.29 2.34 -1.92
N THR A 38 -9.24 1.41 -1.93
CA THR A 38 -10.20 1.22 -0.84
C THR A 38 -9.85 -0.05 -0.07
N ILE A 39 -9.75 0.04 1.25
CA ILE A 39 -9.54 -1.12 2.11
C ILE A 39 -10.90 -1.67 2.58
N HIS A 40 -11.15 -2.95 2.29
CA HIS A 40 -12.31 -3.68 2.79
C HIS A 40 -11.84 -4.78 3.72
N ILE A 41 -12.23 -4.67 4.99
CA ILE A 41 -11.97 -5.70 5.99
C ILE A 41 -13.17 -6.65 6.02
N VAL A 42 -12.93 -7.94 5.79
CA VAL A 42 -13.97 -8.98 5.79
C VAL A 42 -13.68 -9.98 6.90
N ALA A 43 -14.66 -10.18 7.78
CA ALA A 43 -14.61 -11.16 8.85
C ALA A 43 -15.77 -12.16 8.72
N ARG A 44 -15.59 -13.38 9.25
CA ARG A 44 -16.69 -14.35 9.32
C ARG A 44 -17.74 -13.86 10.30
N LYS A 45 -19.01 -14.12 10.00
CA LYS A 45 -20.17 -13.71 10.83
C LYS A 45 -20.10 -14.26 12.26
N ASP A 46 -19.53 -15.44 12.44
CA ASP A 46 -19.41 -16.13 13.72
C ASP A 46 -18.13 -15.78 14.51
N ALA A 47 -17.25 -14.94 13.96
CA ALA A 47 -16.00 -14.55 14.61
C ALA A 47 -16.19 -13.53 15.75
N ASN A 48 -17.41 -13.02 15.96
CA ASN A 48 -17.75 -12.01 17.00
C ASN A 48 -16.86 -10.74 16.96
N ILE A 49 -16.33 -10.39 15.78
CA ILE A 49 -15.57 -9.16 15.53
C ILE A 49 -16.57 -8.01 15.38
N LYS A 50 -16.47 -6.98 16.22
CA LYS A 50 -17.39 -5.82 16.27
C LYS A 50 -16.70 -4.51 15.88
N SER A 51 -15.38 -4.48 15.91
CA SER A 51 -14.55 -3.33 15.60
C SER A 51 -13.23 -3.75 14.95
N VAL A 52 -12.52 -2.80 14.35
CA VAL A 52 -11.17 -3.04 13.81
C VAL A 52 -10.20 -3.46 14.92
N ALA A 53 -10.43 -3.02 16.16
CA ALA A 53 -9.59 -3.37 17.31
C ALA A 53 -9.77 -4.84 17.77
N ASP A 54 -10.81 -5.54 17.31
CA ASP A 54 -11.04 -6.95 17.61
C ASP A 54 -10.27 -7.90 16.65
N LEU A 55 -9.58 -7.35 15.63
CA LEU A 55 -8.75 -8.07 14.65
C LEU A 55 -7.29 -8.13 15.10
#